data_AF-A0A9D1NJF2-F1
#
_entry.id   AF-A0A9D1NJF2-F1
#
_cell.length_a   1.000
_cell.length_b   1.000
_cell.length_c   1.000
_cell.angle_alpha   90.00
_cell.angle_beta   90.00
_cell.angle_gamma   90.00
#
_symmetry.space_group_name_H-M   'P 1'
#
loop_
_entity.id
_entity.type
_entity.pdbx_description
1 polymer ?
#
loop_
_entity_poly.entity_id
_entity_poly.type
_entity_poly.pdbx_seq_one_letter_code
_entity_poly.pdbx_strand_id
1 'polypeptide(L)'
;AEILPLGAGTEAALDAFEAVRAKIDDFFARVRLAGFDASSAGTLNPSSADFAALAGADISADASRAFPISRIAAPEGEPRLPLRAGVNPAWVGALDAFVEKALVPAAEKIGGVPGEAPAELSASQWEKICALFAPCEAWRASKPGTGAAALSVERLREIVAGNFPEALAPLFEKDEAEKPLRAELAEAERFCRFTRDLARVLRNFVSFAEFYKRSADDTAFLVGKLYMDQRTCSLCVRVAGDPAAHAALAAKSNCCLAYCECVRGNEKMTVAAMFGDGDALSLYVGRNGVFYDKKGNDWDAKIVRIVENPISVRQAFWTPYRKFAKFIETQVESFAAAREKKADETLAGSAAAVPAAVKPGAKPAFDVAKFAGIFAAIGLALGAIGAALSVALTGFLSLAPWQMALVVVGIIALISAPSMLLAAMKLRRRSLGPILEAGGWAINGNVKIGIPLAKAFTDMPKKPAGSRTSGIDPYQEKSFPTGKMIAAAVVVVALLAVVALWSFCSGGEECVSAAPESAEAAVPAAEASAAPETVPAADGNAA
;
A
#
# COMPACT_ATOMS: atom_id res chain seq x y z
N ALA A 1 -22.99 -18.16 55.91
CA ALA A 1 -24.10 -17.21 56.19
C ALA A 1 -23.96 -15.92 55.40
N GLU A 2 -22.77 -15.30 55.37
CA GLU A 2 -22.53 -13.97 54.78
C GLU A 2 -22.81 -13.85 53.26
N ILE A 3 -22.52 -14.90 52.47
CA ILE A 3 -22.70 -14.90 51.00
C ILE A 3 -24.17 -15.19 50.59
N LEU A 4 -25.02 -15.67 51.50
CA LEU A 4 -26.44 -15.96 51.24
C LEU A 4 -27.31 -15.39 52.38
N PRO A 5 -27.37 -14.05 52.54
CA PRO A 5 -28.08 -13.39 53.64
C PRO A 5 -29.58 -13.73 53.70
N LEU A 6 -30.21 -14.13 52.60
CA LEU A 6 -31.63 -14.48 52.53
C LEU A 6 -31.83 -15.96 52.15
N GLY A 7 -30.81 -16.80 52.36
CA GLY A 7 -30.85 -18.22 52.01
C GLY A 7 -31.12 -18.43 50.51
N ALA A 8 -32.06 -19.32 50.19
CA ALA A 8 -32.44 -19.63 48.81
C ALA A 8 -33.05 -18.43 48.04
N GLY A 9 -33.60 -17.43 48.73
CA GLY A 9 -34.14 -16.23 48.10
C GLY A 9 -33.08 -15.21 47.66
N THR A 10 -31.80 -15.39 48.04
CA THR A 10 -30.76 -14.37 47.87
C THR A 10 -30.55 -13.94 46.42
N GLU A 11 -30.51 -14.86 45.45
CA GLU A 11 -30.25 -14.50 44.05
C GLU A 11 -31.40 -13.68 43.45
N ALA A 12 -32.64 -14.09 43.67
CA ALA A 12 -33.84 -13.35 43.21
C ALA A 12 -33.98 -11.99 43.92
N ALA A 13 -33.52 -11.87 45.16
CA ALA A 13 -33.46 -10.62 45.90
C ALA A 13 -32.34 -9.69 45.38
N LEU A 14 -31.18 -10.26 45.03
CA LEU A 14 -30.05 -9.53 44.46
C LEU A 14 -30.40 -8.97 43.08
N ASP A 15 -31.00 -9.78 42.19
CA ASP A 15 -31.43 -9.31 40.86
C ASP A 15 -32.48 -8.18 40.98
N ALA A 16 -33.40 -8.26 41.95
CA ALA A 16 -34.38 -7.21 42.22
C ALA A 16 -33.74 -5.93 42.82
N PHE A 17 -32.72 -6.08 43.66
CA PHE A 17 -31.92 -4.97 44.20
C PHE A 17 -31.09 -4.29 43.11
N GLU A 18 -30.32 -5.04 42.32
CA GLU A 18 -29.52 -4.54 41.19
C GLU A 18 -30.38 -3.74 40.20
N ALA A 19 -31.61 -4.21 39.93
CA ALA A 19 -32.56 -3.56 39.01
C ALA A 19 -32.98 -2.13 39.43
N VAL A 20 -33.07 -1.84 40.74
CA VAL A 20 -33.49 -0.52 41.26
C VAL A 20 -32.32 0.32 41.80
N ARG A 21 -31.19 -0.30 42.14
CA ARG A 21 -30.05 0.29 42.86
C ARG A 21 -29.65 1.66 42.35
N ALA A 22 -29.27 1.74 41.07
CA ALA A 22 -28.78 2.99 40.46
C ALA A 22 -29.80 4.14 40.54
N LYS A 23 -31.12 3.85 40.56
CA LYS A 23 -32.17 4.86 40.66
C LYS A 23 -32.51 5.27 42.08
N ILE A 24 -32.35 4.37 43.04
CA ILE A 24 -32.46 4.70 44.47
C ILE A 24 -31.23 5.51 44.92
N ASP A 25 -30.03 5.16 44.44
CA ASP A 25 -28.80 5.94 44.65
C ASP A 25 -28.92 7.35 44.03
N ASP A 26 -29.38 7.47 42.77
CA ASP A 26 -29.66 8.75 42.09
C ASP A 26 -30.69 9.60 42.87
N PHE A 27 -31.75 8.98 43.40
CA PHE A 27 -32.73 9.67 44.23
C PHE A 27 -32.12 10.24 45.51
N PHE A 28 -31.42 9.43 46.31
CA PHE A 28 -30.81 9.91 47.56
C PHE A 28 -29.72 10.95 47.30
N ALA A 29 -28.94 10.83 46.21
CA ALA A 29 -27.99 11.85 45.80
C ALA A 29 -28.67 13.19 45.45
N ARG A 30 -29.76 13.15 44.67
CA ARG A 30 -30.52 14.37 44.31
C ARG A 30 -31.25 15.01 45.48
N VAL A 31 -31.79 14.21 46.41
CA VAL A 31 -32.41 14.74 47.64
C VAL A 31 -31.35 15.40 48.55
N ARG A 32 -30.15 14.80 48.67
CA ARG A 32 -29.02 15.43 49.37
C ARG A 32 -28.60 16.75 48.71
N LEU A 33 -28.58 16.82 47.37
CA LEU A 33 -28.28 18.05 46.62
C LEU A 33 -29.36 19.12 46.77
N ALA A 34 -30.65 18.74 46.72
CA ALA A 34 -31.78 19.64 46.98
C ALA A 34 -31.82 20.17 48.42
N GLY A 35 -31.27 19.42 49.39
CA GLY A 35 -31.05 19.89 50.76
C GLY A 35 -29.85 20.83 50.92
N PHE A 36 -28.84 20.74 50.05
CA PHE A 36 -27.70 21.67 50.03
C PHE A 36 -28.08 23.02 49.41
N ASP A 37 -28.81 22.99 48.30
CA ASP A 37 -29.35 24.18 47.63
C ASP A 37 -30.81 23.95 47.23
N ALA A 38 -31.72 24.61 47.94
CA ALA A 38 -33.16 24.52 47.69
C ALA A 38 -33.57 25.01 46.30
N SER A 39 -32.77 25.88 45.65
CA SER A 39 -33.04 26.34 44.28
C SER A 39 -32.81 25.24 43.23
N SER A 40 -31.93 24.27 43.53
CA SER A 40 -31.65 23.13 42.64
C SER A 40 -32.84 22.17 42.48
N ALA A 41 -33.76 22.11 43.46
CA ALA A 41 -34.90 21.20 43.44
C ALA A 41 -35.81 21.37 42.20
N GLY A 42 -35.90 22.58 41.64
CA GLY A 42 -36.64 22.83 40.40
C GLY A 42 -35.99 22.19 39.16
N THR A 43 -34.65 22.17 39.11
CA THR A 43 -33.85 21.64 37.99
C THR A 43 -33.64 20.13 38.09
N LEU A 44 -33.70 19.56 39.31
CA LEU A 44 -33.48 18.13 39.54
C LEU A 44 -34.72 17.26 39.23
N ASN A 45 -35.91 17.87 39.15
CA ASN A 45 -37.16 17.25 38.69
C ASN A 45 -37.41 17.55 37.20
N PRO A 46 -38.23 16.73 36.50
CA PRO A 46 -38.60 17.01 35.11
C PRO A 46 -39.38 18.31 34.96
N SER A 47 -39.07 19.09 33.93
CA SER A 47 -39.73 20.34 33.59
C SER A 47 -41.05 20.10 32.84
N SER A 48 -41.86 21.15 32.69
CA SER A 48 -43.07 21.11 31.85
C SER A 48 -42.76 20.78 30.39
N ALA A 49 -41.57 21.13 29.89
CA ALA A 49 -41.13 20.77 28.54
C ALA A 49 -40.81 19.27 28.42
N ASP A 50 -40.23 18.66 29.45
CA ASP A 50 -39.94 17.22 29.47
C ASP A 50 -41.24 16.39 29.49
N PHE A 51 -42.25 16.83 30.25
CA PHE A 51 -43.59 16.22 30.20
C PHE A 51 -44.31 16.45 28.85
N ALA A 52 -44.14 17.63 28.23
CA ALA A 52 -44.70 17.89 26.90
C ALA A 52 -44.05 17.02 25.81
N ALA A 53 -42.75 16.74 25.91
CA ALA A 53 -42.05 15.82 25.01
C ALA A 53 -42.57 14.38 25.14
N LEU A 54 -42.88 13.92 26.37
CA LEU A 54 -43.50 12.61 26.60
C LEU A 54 -44.94 12.53 26.06
N ALA A 55 -45.72 13.62 26.17
CA ALA A 55 -47.10 13.66 25.66
C ALA A 55 -47.19 13.61 24.12
N GLY A 56 -46.07 13.84 23.41
CA GLY A 56 -45.97 13.68 21.95
C GLY A 56 -45.70 12.26 21.47
N ALA A 57 -45.48 11.31 22.40
CA ALA A 57 -45.30 9.89 22.12
C ALA A 57 -46.42 9.06 22.78
N ASP A 58 -46.54 7.78 22.40
CA ASP A 58 -47.43 6.86 23.12
C ASP A 58 -47.00 6.75 24.58
N ILE A 59 -47.89 7.13 25.50
CA ILE A 59 -47.64 7.18 26.95
C ILE A 59 -47.63 5.76 27.53
N SER A 60 -46.58 5.01 27.23
CA SER A 60 -46.23 3.77 27.90
C SER A 60 -45.50 4.04 29.21
N ALA A 61 -45.57 3.10 30.16
CA ALA A 61 -44.87 3.26 31.44
C ALA A 61 -43.35 3.42 31.26
N ASP A 62 -42.74 2.80 30.24
CA ASP A 62 -41.30 2.94 29.98
C ASP A 62 -40.88 4.33 29.49
N ALA A 63 -41.80 5.15 28.97
CA ALA A 63 -41.46 6.48 28.44
C ALA A 63 -40.85 7.40 29.52
N SER A 64 -41.35 7.34 30.76
CA SER A 64 -40.85 8.15 31.89
C SER A 64 -39.65 7.51 32.63
N ARG A 65 -39.07 6.41 32.14
CA ARG A 65 -38.04 5.64 32.85
C ARG A 65 -36.74 6.42 33.12
N ALA A 66 -36.43 7.41 32.29
CA ALA A 66 -35.29 8.31 32.47
C ALA A 66 -35.44 9.24 33.69
N PHE A 67 -36.66 9.60 34.08
CA PHE A 67 -36.94 10.53 35.17
C PHE A 67 -36.55 9.96 36.56
N PRO A 68 -36.52 10.81 37.61
CA PRO A 68 -36.39 10.35 38.99
C PRO A 68 -37.41 9.27 39.34
N ILE A 69 -37.06 8.39 40.29
CA ILE A 69 -37.93 7.29 40.74
C ILE A 69 -39.11 7.79 41.60
N SER A 70 -38.93 8.93 42.26
CA SER A 70 -39.93 9.70 42.99
C SER A 70 -39.58 11.18 42.92
N ARG A 71 -40.53 12.07 43.24
CA ARG A 71 -40.34 13.52 43.23
C ARG A 71 -39.25 13.94 44.22
N ILE A 72 -38.31 14.76 43.77
CA ILE A 72 -37.22 15.29 44.61
C ILE A 72 -37.71 16.56 45.30
N ALA A 73 -37.47 16.63 46.60
CA ALA A 73 -37.69 17.83 47.43
C ALA A 73 -36.50 17.99 48.38
N ALA A 74 -36.32 19.20 48.93
CA ALA A 74 -35.41 19.39 50.06
C ALA A 74 -35.94 18.57 51.26
N PRO A 75 -35.12 17.75 51.94
CA PRO A 75 -35.59 16.90 53.01
C PRO A 75 -35.78 17.69 54.31
N GLU A 76 -36.90 17.47 54.99
CA GLU A 76 -37.19 18.04 56.33
C GLU A 76 -36.49 17.26 57.47
N GLY A 77 -35.60 16.31 57.14
CA GLY A 77 -34.92 15.41 58.07
C GLY A 77 -34.01 14.42 57.33
N GLU A 78 -33.98 13.16 57.76
CA GLU A 78 -33.32 12.10 56.99
C GLU A 78 -34.05 11.91 55.63
N PRO A 79 -33.33 11.84 54.50
CA PRO A 79 -33.93 11.52 53.20
C PRO A 79 -34.69 10.20 53.22
N ARG A 80 -35.92 10.20 52.66
CA ARG A 80 -36.78 9.03 52.54
C ARG A 80 -37.35 8.90 51.14
N LEU A 81 -37.37 7.67 50.62
CA LEU A 81 -37.99 7.29 49.36
C LEU A 81 -39.37 6.66 49.65
N PRO A 82 -40.50 7.26 49.22
CA PRO A 82 -41.78 6.58 49.28
C PRO A 82 -41.80 5.39 48.30
N LEU A 83 -42.30 4.25 48.75
CA LEU A 83 -42.22 2.98 48.02
C LEU A 83 -43.50 2.63 47.22
N ARG A 84 -44.61 3.34 47.45
CA ARG A 84 -45.90 3.08 46.79
C ARG A 84 -46.56 4.33 46.21
N ALA A 85 -46.69 5.39 47.01
CA ALA A 85 -47.31 6.65 46.58
C ALA A 85 -46.26 7.61 45.99
N GLY A 86 -46.62 8.35 44.93
CA GLY A 86 -45.73 9.34 44.29
C GLY A 86 -44.54 8.75 43.52
N VAL A 87 -44.53 7.43 43.29
CA VAL A 87 -43.53 6.72 42.52
C VAL A 87 -43.77 6.88 41.02
N ASN A 88 -42.69 6.98 40.24
CA ASN A 88 -42.71 7.02 38.79
C ASN A 88 -43.27 5.70 38.21
N PRO A 89 -44.34 5.72 37.38
CA PRO A 89 -44.98 4.51 36.83
C PRO A 89 -44.03 3.52 36.16
N ALA A 90 -42.96 4.01 35.53
CA ALA A 90 -41.90 3.21 34.91
C ALA A 90 -41.21 2.21 35.86
N TRP A 91 -41.19 2.54 37.16
CA TRP A 91 -40.39 1.85 38.18
C TRP A 91 -41.24 1.11 39.22
N VAL A 92 -42.58 1.24 39.20
CA VAL A 92 -43.49 0.61 40.18
C VAL A 92 -43.28 -0.90 40.24
N GLY A 93 -43.36 -1.61 39.10
CA GLY A 93 -43.18 -3.07 39.09
C GLY A 93 -41.78 -3.54 39.50
N ALA A 94 -40.74 -2.72 39.31
CA ALA A 94 -39.39 -3.02 39.77
C ALA A 94 -39.24 -2.78 41.28
N LEU A 95 -39.86 -1.72 41.80
CA LEU A 95 -39.93 -1.43 43.24
C LEU A 95 -40.78 -2.45 44.00
N ASP A 96 -41.93 -2.86 43.48
CA ASP A 96 -42.75 -3.91 44.08
C ASP A 96 -41.96 -5.22 44.20
N ALA A 97 -41.25 -5.62 43.12
CA ALA A 97 -40.38 -6.79 43.13
C ALA A 97 -39.20 -6.66 44.12
N PHE A 98 -38.61 -5.47 44.26
CA PHE A 98 -37.59 -5.19 45.27
C PHE A 98 -38.16 -5.25 46.70
N VAL A 99 -39.35 -4.68 46.93
CA VAL A 99 -40.01 -4.68 48.24
C VAL A 99 -40.36 -6.10 48.66
N GLU A 100 -40.97 -6.89 47.78
CA GLU A 100 -41.36 -8.29 48.03
C GLU A 100 -40.15 -9.20 48.24
N LYS A 101 -39.13 -9.13 47.37
CA LYS A 101 -38.05 -10.13 47.32
C LYS A 101 -36.84 -9.78 48.17
N ALA A 102 -36.55 -8.49 48.36
CA ALA A 102 -35.38 -8.03 49.09
C ALA A 102 -35.74 -7.31 50.40
N LEU A 103 -36.66 -6.35 50.38
CA LEU A 103 -36.91 -5.48 51.52
C LEU A 103 -37.64 -6.18 52.67
N VAL A 104 -38.76 -6.87 52.39
CA VAL A 104 -39.53 -7.61 53.40
C VAL A 104 -38.70 -8.74 54.03
N PRO A 105 -37.96 -9.58 53.26
CA PRO A 105 -37.08 -10.60 53.84
C PRO A 105 -35.86 -10.04 54.60
N ALA A 106 -35.39 -8.83 54.25
CA ALA A 106 -34.29 -8.17 54.95
C ALA A 106 -34.72 -7.32 56.16
N ALA A 107 -36.02 -7.12 56.39
CA ALA A 107 -36.56 -6.16 57.37
C ALA A 107 -35.93 -6.28 58.76
N GLU A 108 -35.84 -7.50 59.30
CA GLU A 108 -35.20 -7.79 60.61
C GLU A 108 -33.73 -7.30 60.66
N LYS A 109 -32.99 -7.45 59.57
CA LYS A 109 -31.55 -7.13 59.48
C LYS A 109 -31.26 -5.65 59.30
N ILE A 110 -32.22 -4.89 58.78
CA ILE A 110 -32.08 -3.44 58.55
C ILE A 110 -32.71 -2.59 59.67
N GLY A 111 -33.44 -3.21 60.60
CA GLY A 111 -34.10 -2.58 61.74
C GLY A 111 -35.56 -2.18 61.46
N GLY A 112 -36.25 -2.87 60.56
CA GLY A 112 -37.68 -2.78 60.31
C GLY A 112 -38.48 -3.89 61.00
N VAL A 113 -39.80 -3.87 60.84
CA VAL A 113 -40.70 -4.91 61.38
C VAL A 113 -40.64 -6.16 60.50
N PRO A 114 -40.34 -7.36 61.05
CA PRO A 114 -40.27 -8.59 60.27
C PRO A 114 -41.57 -8.90 59.53
N GLY A 115 -41.48 -9.16 58.22
CA GLY A 115 -42.64 -9.54 57.40
C GLY A 115 -43.52 -8.38 56.93
N GLU A 116 -43.25 -7.13 57.33
CA GLU A 116 -44.02 -5.96 56.92
C GLU A 116 -43.27 -5.12 55.87
N ALA A 117 -43.99 -4.66 54.85
CA ALA A 117 -43.45 -3.76 53.83
C ALA A 117 -43.53 -2.31 54.32
N PRO A 118 -42.40 -1.60 54.54
CA PRO A 118 -42.45 -0.21 54.96
C PRO A 118 -43.05 0.68 53.86
N ALA A 119 -43.72 1.76 54.25
CA ALA A 119 -44.26 2.74 53.30
C ALA A 119 -43.17 3.62 52.66
N GLU A 120 -42.08 3.83 53.39
CA GLU A 120 -40.92 4.66 53.04
C GLU A 120 -39.62 3.94 53.38
N LEU A 121 -38.59 4.12 52.56
CA LEU A 121 -37.23 3.63 52.79
C LEU A 121 -36.32 4.81 53.18
N SER A 122 -35.64 4.74 54.33
CA SER A 122 -34.67 5.77 54.72
C SER A 122 -33.29 5.55 54.09
N ALA A 123 -32.49 6.61 54.00
CA ALA A 123 -31.11 6.52 53.49
C ALA A 123 -30.25 5.54 54.32
N SER A 124 -30.38 5.54 55.64
CA SER A 124 -29.65 4.61 56.52
C SER A 124 -30.14 3.15 56.41
N GLN A 125 -31.41 2.92 56.10
CA GLN A 125 -31.91 1.58 55.76
C GLN A 125 -31.34 1.12 54.41
N TRP A 126 -31.31 2.00 53.41
CA TRP A 126 -30.73 1.70 52.10
C TRP A 126 -29.23 1.34 52.18
N GLU A 127 -28.44 2.11 52.93
CA GLU A 127 -27.01 1.81 53.14
C GLU A 127 -26.78 0.44 53.81
N LYS A 128 -27.66 0.01 54.73
CA LYS A 128 -27.63 -1.34 55.30
C LYS A 128 -27.99 -2.44 54.29
N ILE A 129 -28.92 -2.18 53.36
CA ILE A 129 -29.28 -3.13 52.29
C ILE A 129 -28.10 -3.30 51.33
N CYS A 130 -27.46 -2.20 50.92
CA CYS A 130 -26.24 -2.23 50.11
C CYS A 130 -25.12 -3.03 50.80
N ALA A 131 -24.92 -2.83 52.11
CA ALA A 131 -23.95 -3.60 52.89
C ALA A 131 -24.31 -5.09 53.01
N LEU A 132 -25.60 -5.43 53.09
CA LEU A 132 -26.09 -6.81 53.17
C LEU A 132 -25.82 -7.61 51.88
N PHE A 133 -25.94 -6.98 50.71
CA PHE A 133 -25.74 -7.63 49.42
C PHE A 133 -24.31 -7.58 48.89
N ALA A 134 -23.45 -6.67 49.37
CA ALA A 134 -22.06 -6.52 48.90
C ALA A 134 -21.22 -7.83 48.90
N PRO A 135 -21.31 -8.75 49.89
CA PRO A 135 -20.61 -10.04 49.83
C PRO A 135 -21.12 -10.95 48.70
N CYS A 136 -22.41 -10.86 48.36
CA CYS A 136 -23.03 -11.62 47.28
C CYS A 136 -22.54 -11.12 45.92
N GLU A 137 -22.46 -9.79 45.75
CA GLU A 137 -21.95 -9.15 44.53
C GLU A 137 -20.48 -9.48 44.30
N ALA A 138 -19.63 -9.40 45.33
CA ALA A 138 -18.23 -9.79 45.25
C ALA A 138 -18.06 -11.28 44.85
N TRP A 139 -18.90 -12.16 45.40
CA TRP A 139 -18.93 -13.57 45.01
C TRP A 139 -19.39 -13.74 43.55
N ARG A 140 -20.47 -13.08 43.10
CA ARG A 140 -20.96 -13.10 41.72
C ARG A 140 -19.89 -12.60 40.72
N ALA A 141 -19.14 -11.56 41.09
CA ALA A 141 -18.07 -10.97 40.28
C ALA A 141 -16.80 -11.84 40.19
N SER A 142 -16.57 -12.76 41.14
CA SER A 142 -15.44 -13.69 41.12
C SER A 142 -15.68 -14.97 40.32
N LYS A 143 -16.81 -15.07 39.59
CA LYS A 143 -17.07 -16.18 38.65
C LYS A 143 -15.97 -16.23 37.57
N PRO A 144 -15.34 -17.40 37.32
CA PRO A 144 -14.26 -17.51 36.36
C PRO A 144 -14.76 -17.33 34.92
N GLY A 145 -13.99 -16.65 34.07
CA GLY A 145 -14.29 -16.46 32.64
C GLY A 145 -14.13 -17.72 31.77
N THR A 146 -14.17 -18.92 32.36
CA THR A 146 -14.08 -20.20 31.66
C THR A 146 -15.47 -20.81 31.46
N GLY A 147 -15.60 -21.81 30.58
CA GLY A 147 -16.87 -22.51 30.35
C GLY A 147 -17.49 -23.16 31.61
N ALA A 148 -16.73 -23.28 32.71
CA ALA A 148 -17.25 -23.75 33.99
C ALA A 148 -18.29 -22.80 34.61
N ALA A 149 -18.27 -21.50 34.31
CA ALA A 149 -19.26 -20.55 34.82
C ALA A 149 -20.66 -20.70 34.18
N ALA A 150 -20.79 -21.46 33.09
CA ALA A 150 -22.06 -21.81 32.48
C ALA A 150 -22.69 -23.09 33.05
N LEU A 151 -22.00 -23.80 33.96
CA LEU A 151 -22.52 -25.01 34.61
C LEU A 151 -23.56 -24.63 35.68
N SER A 152 -24.65 -25.39 35.74
CA SER A 152 -25.65 -25.21 36.80
C SER A 152 -25.10 -25.64 38.17
N VAL A 153 -25.68 -25.11 39.24
CA VAL A 153 -25.25 -25.41 40.62
C VAL A 153 -25.46 -26.90 40.94
N GLU A 154 -26.48 -27.53 40.39
CA GLU A 154 -26.76 -28.96 40.50
C GLU A 154 -25.63 -29.77 39.87
N ARG A 155 -25.21 -29.41 38.64
CA ARG A 155 -24.12 -30.10 37.94
C ARG A 155 -22.78 -29.90 38.64
N LEU A 156 -22.53 -28.71 39.20
CA LEU A 156 -21.32 -28.46 40.00
C LEU A 156 -21.31 -29.30 41.29
N ARG A 157 -22.45 -29.43 41.99
CA ARG A 157 -22.57 -30.31 43.17
C ARG A 157 -22.39 -31.78 42.81
N GLU A 158 -22.93 -32.23 41.67
CA GLU A 158 -22.74 -33.59 41.17
C GLU A 158 -21.26 -33.89 40.85
N ILE A 159 -20.55 -32.93 40.23
CA ILE A 159 -19.11 -33.05 39.94
C ILE A 159 -18.29 -33.08 41.23
N VAL A 160 -18.64 -32.28 42.25
CA VAL A 160 -17.93 -32.27 43.54
C VAL A 160 -18.22 -33.52 44.39
N ALA A 161 -19.43 -34.08 44.28
CA ALA A 161 -19.80 -35.33 44.97
C ALA A 161 -19.33 -36.60 44.24
N GLY A 162 -19.03 -36.51 42.94
CA GLY A 162 -18.57 -37.63 42.12
C GLY A 162 -17.07 -37.88 42.25
N ASN A 163 -16.65 -39.12 41.98
CA ASN A 163 -15.26 -39.54 42.17
C ASN A 163 -14.31 -39.17 41.01
N PHE A 164 -14.49 -37.98 40.42
CA PHE A 164 -13.68 -37.53 39.30
C PHE A 164 -12.20 -37.27 39.66
N PRO A 165 -11.84 -36.73 40.85
CA PRO A 165 -10.44 -36.52 41.21
C PRO A 165 -9.63 -37.83 41.28
N GLU A 166 -10.15 -38.87 41.94
CA GLU A 166 -9.47 -40.17 42.06
C GLU A 166 -9.43 -40.92 40.71
N ALA A 167 -10.43 -40.72 39.84
CA ALA A 167 -10.43 -41.29 38.50
C ALA A 167 -9.45 -40.60 37.54
N LEU A 168 -9.20 -39.29 37.71
CA LEU A 168 -8.28 -38.51 36.89
C LEU A 168 -6.81 -38.63 37.34
N ALA A 169 -6.54 -38.76 38.64
CA ALA A 169 -5.19 -38.92 39.18
C ALA A 169 -4.33 -39.97 38.45
N PRO A 170 -4.76 -41.24 38.26
CA PRO A 170 -3.98 -42.26 37.56
C PRO A 170 -3.88 -42.02 36.04
N LEU A 171 -4.68 -41.13 35.47
CA LEU A 171 -4.53 -40.71 34.06
C LEU A 171 -3.43 -39.64 33.94
N PHE A 172 -3.34 -38.70 34.88
CA PHE A 172 -2.23 -37.74 34.92
C PHE A 172 -0.89 -38.42 35.21
N GLU A 173 -0.85 -39.43 36.09
CA GLU A 173 0.35 -40.23 36.33
C GLU A 173 0.82 -40.97 35.06
N LYS A 174 -0.10 -41.53 34.28
CA LYS A 174 0.21 -42.14 32.98
C LYS A 174 0.72 -41.11 31.96
N ASP A 175 0.10 -39.94 31.91
CA ASP A 175 0.50 -38.86 30.98
C ASP A 175 1.92 -38.35 31.26
N GLU A 176 2.25 -38.12 32.53
CA GLU A 176 3.58 -37.70 32.97
C GLU A 176 4.62 -38.84 32.80
N ALA A 177 4.21 -40.12 32.93
CA ALA A 177 5.08 -41.27 32.65
C ALA A 177 5.38 -41.47 31.15
N GLU A 178 4.48 -41.05 30.24
CA GLU A 178 4.69 -41.09 28.78
C GLU A 178 5.54 -39.91 28.25
N LYS A 179 5.72 -38.86 29.05
CA LYS A 179 6.50 -37.66 28.71
C LYS A 179 7.88 -37.91 28.07
N PRO A 180 8.75 -38.82 28.55
CA PRO A 180 10.01 -39.13 27.88
C PRO A 180 9.79 -39.72 26.47
N LEU A 181 8.86 -40.66 26.31
CA LEU A 181 8.54 -41.27 25.01
C LEU A 181 8.03 -40.22 24.01
N ARG A 182 7.22 -39.26 24.46
CA ARG A 182 6.73 -38.15 23.62
C ARG A 182 7.85 -37.20 23.21
N ALA A 183 8.83 -36.95 24.09
CA ALA A 183 10.01 -36.16 23.75
C ALA A 183 10.90 -36.87 22.71
N GLU A 184 11.13 -38.18 22.87
CA GLU A 184 11.83 -39.01 21.87
C GLU A 184 11.10 -39.04 20.54
N LEU A 185 9.77 -39.18 20.53
CA LEU A 185 8.95 -39.14 19.33
C LEU A 185 9.03 -37.77 18.62
N ALA A 186 9.05 -36.67 19.36
CA ALA A 186 9.19 -35.33 18.81
C ALA A 186 10.56 -35.10 18.15
N GLU A 187 11.65 -35.58 18.77
CA GLU A 187 12.99 -35.52 18.15
C GLU A 187 13.14 -36.50 16.98
N ALA A 188 12.51 -37.68 17.02
CA ALA A 188 12.44 -38.60 15.89
C ALA A 188 11.66 -37.99 14.71
N GLU A 189 10.53 -37.33 14.96
CA GLU A 189 9.79 -36.59 13.93
C GLU A 189 10.65 -35.46 13.35
N ARG A 190 11.33 -34.68 14.21
CA ARG A 190 12.23 -33.60 13.79
C ARG A 190 13.36 -34.13 12.91
N PHE A 191 13.95 -35.27 13.26
CA PHE A 191 14.98 -35.95 12.46
C PHE A 191 14.43 -36.42 11.09
N CYS A 192 13.24 -37.00 11.05
CA CYS A 192 12.56 -37.37 9.80
C CYS A 192 12.25 -36.15 8.92
N ARG A 193 11.80 -35.03 9.51
CA ARG A 193 11.59 -33.76 8.80
C ARG A 193 12.91 -33.19 8.26
N PHE A 194 14.00 -33.24 9.01
CA PHE A 194 15.31 -32.81 8.52
C PHE A 194 15.84 -33.69 7.40
N THR A 195 15.81 -35.02 7.53
CA THR A 195 16.28 -35.94 6.48
C THR A 195 15.48 -35.81 5.18
N ARG A 196 14.15 -35.57 5.26
CA ARG A 196 13.29 -35.32 4.09
C ARG A 196 13.48 -33.94 3.47
N ASP A 197 13.39 -32.87 4.27
CA ASP A 197 13.16 -31.51 3.75
C ASP A 197 14.38 -30.59 3.81
N LEU A 198 15.37 -30.83 4.70
CA LEU A 198 16.49 -29.91 4.92
C LEU A 198 17.30 -29.70 3.63
N ALA A 199 17.55 -30.78 2.87
CA ALA A 199 18.23 -30.69 1.59
C ALA A 199 17.49 -29.79 0.58
N ARG A 200 16.14 -29.85 0.55
CA ARG A 200 15.31 -28.99 -0.30
C ARG A 200 15.37 -27.54 0.15
N VAL A 201 15.30 -27.28 1.46
CA VAL A 201 15.42 -25.93 2.04
C VAL A 201 16.79 -25.32 1.70
N LEU A 202 17.89 -26.02 1.98
CA LEU A 202 19.25 -25.54 1.71
C LEU A 202 19.46 -25.21 0.22
N ARG A 203 18.96 -26.06 -0.70
CA ARG A 203 19.06 -25.81 -2.15
C ARG A 203 18.15 -24.69 -2.65
N ASN A 204 17.12 -24.31 -1.90
CA ASN A 204 16.20 -23.23 -2.27
C ASN A 204 16.55 -21.88 -1.64
N PHE A 205 17.16 -21.89 -0.46
CA PHE A 205 17.37 -20.71 0.38
C PHE A 205 18.84 -20.32 0.56
N VAL A 206 19.77 -21.30 0.59
CA VAL A 206 21.20 -21.04 0.78
C VAL A 206 21.94 -20.99 -0.55
N SER A 207 21.84 -22.03 -1.36
CA SER A 207 22.58 -22.11 -2.65
C SER A 207 21.77 -21.72 -3.88
N PHE A 208 20.43 -21.63 -3.77
CA PHE A 208 19.50 -21.39 -4.90
C PHE A 208 19.72 -22.35 -6.09
N ALA A 209 20.26 -23.55 -5.83
CA ALA A 209 20.62 -24.53 -6.86
C ALA A 209 19.43 -24.95 -7.72
N GLU A 210 18.23 -25.16 -7.15
CA GLU A 210 17.07 -25.57 -7.95
C GLU A 210 16.53 -24.43 -8.83
N PHE A 211 16.67 -23.17 -8.38
CA PHE A 211 16.37 -21.97 -9.18
C PHE A 211 17.31 -21.85 -10.38
N TYR A 212 18.62 -22.04 -10.19
CA TYR A 212 19.60 -21.96 -11.29
C TYR A 212 19.53 -23.14 -12.26
N LYS A 213 19.18 -24.34 -11.78
CA LYS A 213 18.83 -25.49 -12.64
C LYS A 213 17.51 -25.30 -13.40
N ARG A 214 16.71 -24.28 -13.03
CA ARG A 214 15.38 -24.00 -13.57
C ARG A 214 14.38 -25.16 -13.37
N SER A 215 14.52 -25.92 -12.27
CA SER A 215 13.49 -26.88 -11.85
C SER A 215 12.32 -26.12 -11.25
N ALA A 216 11.29 -25.87 -12.07
CA ALA A 216 10.14 -25.06 -11.66
C ALA A 216 9.40 -25.68 -10.47
N ASP A 217 9.28 -27.01 -10.44
CA ASP A 217 8.51 -27.75 -9.44
C ASP A 217 9.25 -27.78 -8.08
N ASP A 218 10.57 -27.98 -8.09
CA ASP A 218 11.39 -28.01 -6.88
C ASP A 218 11.61 -26.63 -6.25
N THR A 219 11.58 -25.55 -7.06
CA THR A 219 11.86 -24.18 -6.60
C THR A 219 10.74 -23.64 -5.72
N ALA A 220 11.01 -23.39 -4.44
CA ALA A 220 10.01 -23.14 -3.40
C ALA A 220 9.21 -21.83 -3.56
N PHE A 221 9.86 -20.75 -4.01
CA PHE A 221 9.23 -19.42 -4.16
C PHE A 221 8.57 -19.18 -5.52
N LEU A 222 8.75 -20.08 -6.50
CA LEU A 222 8.07 -20.01 -7.78
C LEU A 222 6.65 -20.56 -7.66
N VAL A 223 5.68 -19.78 -8.16
CA VAL A 223 4.25 -20.09 -8.03
C VAL A 223 3.66 -20.70 -9.29
N GLY A 224 4.19 -20.34 -10.47
CA GLY A 224 3.55 -20.71 -11.73
C GLY A 224 4.10 -19.99 -12.95
N LYS A 225 3.31 -19.93 -14.02
CA LYS A 225 3.64 -19.31 -15.30
C LYS A 225 2.57 -18.28 -15.69
N LEU A 226 2.99 -17.07 -16.00
CA LEU A 226 2.13 -16.02 -16.56
C LEU A 226 2.24 -16.03 -18.09
N TYR A 227 1.11 -16.06 -18.78
CA TYR A 227 0.99 -15.91 -20.22
C TYR A 227 0.43 -14.52 -20.52
N MET A 228 1.26 -13.65 -21.09
CA MET A 228 0.91 -12.26 -21.35
C MET A 228 1.75 -11.71 -22.50
N ASP A 229 1.13 -10.90 -23.36
CA ASP A 229 1.77 -10.30 -24.54
C ASP A 229 2.54 -11.31 -25.43
N GLN A 230 1.88 -12.43 -25.76
CA GLN A 230 2.45 -13.54 -26.55
C GLN A 230 3.68 -14.23 -25.91
N ARG A 231 4.03 -13.89 -24.66
CA ARG A 231 5.19 -14.41 -23.93
C ARG A 231 4.74 -15.27 -22.75
N THR A 232 5.62 -16.20 -22.36
CA THR A 232 5.47 -16.99 -21.13
C THR A 232 6.54 -16.59 -20.12
N CYS A 233 6.13 -15.97 -19.02
CA CYS A 233 6.99 -15.63 -17.89
C CYS A 233 6.92 -16.72 -16.82
N SER A 234 8.02 -17.43 -16.59
CA SER A 234 8.11 -18.51 -15.59
C SER A 234 8.74 -18.08 -14.25
N LEU A 235 9.34 -16.88 -14.18
CA LEU A 235 9.74 -16.27 -12.91
C LEU A 235 8.57 -15.46 -12.34
N CYS A 236 7.68 -16.16 -11.62
CA CYS A 236 6.50 -15.61 -10.95
C CYS A 236 6.56 -15.90 -9.43
N VAL A 237 6.50 -14.85 -8.61
CA VAL A 237 6.57 -14.91 -7.14
C VAL A 237 5.26 -14.39 -6.52
N ARG A 238 4.77 -15.03 -5.44
CA ARG A 238 3.54 -14.61 -4.74
C ARG A 238 3.84 -13.39 -3.88
N VAL A 239 3.00 -12.37 -3.98
CA VAL A 239 3.06 -11.16 -3.15
C VAL A 239 2.05 -11.33 -2.01
N ALA A 240 2.53 -11.62 -0.81
CA ALA A 240 1.73 -11.74 0.39
C ALA A 240 1.59 -10.38 1.09
N GLY A 241 0.84 -9.46 0.49
CA GLY A 241 0.63 -8.12 1.03
C GLY A 241 0.36 -7.08 -0.05
N ASP A 242 0.63 -5.81 0.26
CA ASP A 242 0.45 -4.69 -0.66
C ASP A 242 1.47 -4.73 -1.83
N PRO A 243 1.02 -4.76 -3.11
CA PRO A 243 1.91 -4.67 -4.26
C PRO A 243 2.70 -3.36 -4.34
N ALA A 244 2.24 -2.25 -3.74
CA ALA A 244 2.97 -0.98 -3.77
C ALA A 244 4.21 -1.01 -2.86
N ALA A 245 4.08 -1.46 -1.61
CA ALA A 245 5.20 -1.70 -0.70
C ALA A 245 6.21 -2.71 -1.30
N HIS A 246 5.72 -3.83 -1.85
CA HIS A 246 6.58 -4.83 -2.47
C HIS A 246 7.32 -4.27 -3.71
N ALA A 247 6.66 -3.43 -4.53
CA ALA A 247 7.29 -2.80 -5.70
C ALA A 247 8.40 -1.82 -5.34
N ALA A 248 8.29 -1.11 -4.20
CA ALA A 248 9.30 -0.14 -3.75
C ALA A 248 10.63 -0.82 -3.40
N LEU A 249 10.59 -1.95 -2.70
CA LEU A 249 11.78 -2.76 -2.39
C LEU A 249 12.29 -3.49 -3.64
N ALA A 250 11.39 -4.16 -4.38
CA ALA A 250 11.75 -4.93 -5.56
C ALA A 250 12.32 -4.07 -6.70
N ALA A 251 12.08 -2.75 -6.75
CA ALA A 251 12.72 -1.85 -7.70
C ALA A 251 14.27 -1.87 -7.63
N LYS A 252 14.85 -2.16 -6.45
CA LYS A 252 16.30 -2.31 -6.26
C LYS A 252 16.89 -3.53 -7.01
N SER A 253 16.06 -4.49 -7.43
CA SER A 253 16.47 -5.68 -8.19
C SER A 253 17.00 -5.39 -9.59
N ASN A 254 16.76 -4.19 -10.15
CA ASN A 254 16.97 -3.85 -11.56
C ASN A 254 16.21 -4.73 -12.58
N CYS A 255 15.28 -5.58 -12.14
CA CYS A 255 14.42 -6.39 -13.00
C CYS A 255 13.20 -5.58 -13.47
N CYS A 256 12.67 -5.90 -14.65
CA CYS A 256 11.36 -5.42 -15.08
C CYS A 256 10.30 -6.37 -14.51
N LEU A 257 9.37 -5.83 -13.72
CA LEU A 257 8.37 -6.60 -12.99
C LEU A 257 6.97 -6.07 -13.30
N ALA A 258 6.03 -6.95 -13.62
CA ALA A 258 4.61 -6.63 -13.63
C ALA A 258 3.92 -7.31 -12.45
N TYR A 259 3.18 -6.53 -11.67
CA TYR A 259 2.34 -7.00 -10.59
C TYR A 259 0.95 -7.25 -11.16
N CYS A 260 0.53 -8.51 -11.14
CA CYS A 260 -0.77 -8.95 -11.63
C CYS A 260 -1.67 -9.32 -10.44
N GLU A 261 -2.87 -8.76 -10.39
CA GLU A 261 -3.97 -9.33 -9.62
C GLU A 261 -4.53 -10.50 -10.42
N CYS A 262 -4.49 -11.70 -9.85
CA CYS A 262 -4.98 -12.92 -10.44
C CYS A 262 -6.25 -13.33 -9.70
N VAL A 263 -7.36 -13.49 -10.42
CA VAL A 263 -8.68 -13.79 -9.86
C VAL A 263 -9.16 -15.14 -10.38
N ARG A 264 -9.81 -15.92 -9.50
CA ARG A 264 -10.46 -17.19 -9.86
C ARG A 264 -11.71 -17.38 -9.01
N GLY A 265 -12.87 -17.02 -9.56
CA GLY A 265 -14.12 -16.94 -8.80
C GLY A 265 -13.99 -15.96 -7.63
N ASN A 266 -14.17 -16.46 -6.41
CA ASN A 266 -14.03 -15.65 -5.18
C ASN A 266 -12.59 -15.57 -4.65
N GLU A 267 -11.66 -16.37 -5.18
CA GLU A 267 -10.26 -16.34 -4.75
C GLU A 267 -9.46 -15.26 -5.49
N LYS A 268 -8.61 -14.56 -4.76
CA LYS A 268 -7.69 -13.54 -5.29
C LYS A 268 -6.26 -13.84 -4.84
N MET A 269 -5.30 -13.65 -5.75
CA MET A 269 -3.87 -13.71 -5.44
C MET A 269 -3.09 -12.68 -6.24
N THR A 270 -2.08 -12.07 -5.61
CA THR A 270 -1.19 -11.11 -6.27
C THR A 270 0.13 -11.78 -6.63
N VAL A 271 0.57 -11.62 -7.87
CA VAL A 271 1.79 -12.24 -8.40
C VAL A 271 2.69 -11.17 -9.02
N ALA A 272 3.98 -11.19 -8.68
CA ALA A 272 5.01 -10.43 -9.37
C ALA A 272 5.69 -11.31 -10.42
N ALA A 273 5.53 -10.96 -11.70
CA ALA A 273 6.11 -11.66 -12.84
C ALA A 273 7.28 -10.86 -13.45
N MET A 274 8.41 -11.53 -13.72
CA MET A 274 9.60 -10.91 -14.30
C MET A 274 9.66 -11.06 -15.82
N PHE A 275 9.95 -9.96 -16.52
CA PHE A 275 10.15 -9.93 -17.97
C PHE A 275 11.64 -9.82 -18.31
N GLY A 276 12.19 -10.91 -18.84
CA GLY A 276 13.62 -11.09 -19.08
C GLY A 276 14.05 -11.02 -20.55
N ASP A 277 13.11 -11.07 -21.51
CA ASP A 277 13.34 -10.90 -22.95
C ASP A 277 12.19 -10.16 -23.66
N GLY A 278 12.47 -9.65 -24.86
CA GLY A 278 11.58 -8.82 -25.67
C GLY A 278 11.67 -7.31 -25.33
N ASP A 279 10.54 -6.62 -25.43
CA ASP A 279 10.39 -5.19 -25.11
C ASP A 279 9.28 -4.91 -24.08
N ALA A 280 9.15 -3.66 -23.65
CA ALA A 280 8.15 -3.24 -22.66
C ALA A 280 7.02 -2.39 -23.25
N LEU A 281 6.93 -2.24 -24.59
CA LEU A 281 5.97 -1.33 -25.24
C LEU A 281 4.51 -1.71 -25.00
N SER A 282 4.28 -3.01 -24.90
CA SER A 282 3.00 -3.68 -24.75
C SER A 282 2.56 -3.86 -23.29
N LEU A 283 3.43 -3.55 -22.34
CA LEU A 283 3.18 -3.72 -20.91
C LEU A 283 2.65 -2.41 -20.34
N TYR A 284 1.35 -2.34 -20.13
CA TYR A 284 0.65 -1.20 -19.52
C TYR A 284 -0.33 -1.70 -18.45
N VAL A 285 -0.58 -0.85 -17.44
CA VAL A 285 -1.54 -1.14 -16.37
C VAL A 285 -2.93 -1.36 -16.96
N GLY A 286 -3.65 -2.36 -16.45
CA GLY A 286 -4.95 -2.78 -16.93
C GLY A 286 -4.93 -3.84 -18.03
N ARG A 287 -3.76 -4.24 -18.56
CA ARG A 287 -3.67 -5.34 -19.52
C ARG A 287 -3.98 -6.69 -18.87
N ASN A 288 -4.78 -7.50 -19.56
CA ASN A 288 -5.14 -8.86 -19.15
C ASN A 288 -4.18 -9.93 -19.73
N GLY A 289 -4.12 -11.07 -19.06
CA GLY A 289 -3.41 -12.29 -19.43
C GLY A 289 -3.91 -13.45 -18.57
N VAL A 290 -3.27 -14.61 -18.67
CA VAL A 290 -3.68 -15.83 -17.94
C VAL A 290 -2.51 -16.34 -17.11
N PHE A 291 -2.73 -16.60 -15.83
CA PHE A 291 -1.74 -17.18 -14.94
C PHE A 291 -2.10 -18.64 -14.62
N TYR A 292 -1.12 -19.53 -14.74
CA TYR A 292 -1.25 -20.94 -14.34
C TYR A 292 -0.41 -21.21 -13.09
N ASP A 293 -1.07 -21.60 -12.01
CA ASP A 293 -0.45 -22.07 -10.77
C ASP A 293 0.23 -23.45 -10.96
N LYS A 294 1.14 -23.83 -10.07
CA LYS A 294 1.81 -25.14 -10.06
C LYS A 294 0.86 -26.33 -10.07
N LYS A 295 -0.37 -26.16 -9.58
CA LYS A 295 -1.44 -27.18 -9.61
C LYS A 295 -2.14 -27.32 -10.96
N GLY A 296 -1.73 -26.56 -11.98
CA GLY A 296 -2.39 -26.52 -13.29
C GLY A 296 -3.65 -25.65 -13.33
N ASN A 297 -4.00 -24.99 -12.22
CA ASN A 297 -5.16 -24.10 -12.13
C ASN A 297 -4.90 -22.79 -12.87
N ASP A 298 -5.89 -22.39 -13.67
CA ASP A 298 -6.00 -21.14 -14.41
C ASP A 298 -6.56 -19.99 -13.57
N TRP A 299 -6.02 -18.78 -13.79
CA TRP A 299 -6.41 -17.55 -13.13
C TRP A 299 -6.40 -16.38 -14.13
N ASP A 300 -7.43 -15.53 -14.07
CA ASP A 300 -7.50 -14.30 -14.86
C ASP A 300 -6.55 -13.26 -14.28
N ALA A 301 -5.47 -12.93 -14.99
CA ALA A 301 -4.41 -12.06 -14.50
C ALA A 301 -4.50 -10.67 -15.13
N LYS A 302 -4.57 -9.61 -14.32
CA LYS A 302 -4.61 -8.21 -14.77
C LYS A 302 -3.46 -7.41 -14.17
N ILE A 303 -2.69 -6.69 -14.99
CA ILE A 303 -1.61 -5.83 -14.50
C ILE A 303 -2.21 -4.69 -13.65
N VAL A 304 -1.80 -4.60 -12.38
CA VAL A 304 -2.12 -3.47 -11.48
C VAL A 304 -0.98 -2.46 -11.43
N ARG A 305 0.28 -2.91 -11.49
CA ARG A 305 1.46 -2.05 -11.39
C ARG A 305 2.64 -2.61 -12.18
N ILE A 306 3.47 -1.72 -12.72
CA ILE A 306 4.70 -2.09 -13.44
C ILE A 306 5.89 -1.39 -12.77
N VAL A 307 7.01 -2.09 -12.65
CA VAL A 307 8.32 -1.52 -12.33
C VAL A 307 9.14 -1.52 -13.60
N GLU A 308 9.28 -0.33 -14.21
CA GLU A 308 10.02 -0.15 -15.45
C GLU A 308 11.54 -0.23 -15.23
N ASN A 309 12.15 -1.25 -15.81
CA ASN A 309 13.60 -1.40 -15.91
C ASN A 309 13.94 -1.94 -17.31
N PRO A 310 15.15 -1.70 -17.83
CA PRO A 310 15.53 -2.18 -19.17
C PRO A 310 15.51 -3.71 -19.24
N ILE A 311 14.78 -4.25 -20.22
CA ILE A 311 14.71 -5.71 -20.47
C ILE A 311 15.90 -6.15 -21.32
N SER A 312 16.27 -5.36 -22.34
CA SER A 312 17.40 -5.65 -23.23
C SER A 312 18.19 -4.39 -23.62
N VAL A 313 19.48 -4.55 -23.94
CA VAL A 313 20.35 -3.46 -24.43
C VAL A 313 19.85 -2.93 -25.79
N ARG A 314 19.30 -3.81 -26.64
CA ARG A 314 18.71 -3.43 -27.95
C ARG A 314 17.49 -2.52 -27.80
N GLN A 315 16.67 -2.73 -26.77
CA GLN A 315 15.55 -1.82 -26.44
C GLN A 315 16.10 -0.45 -26.00
N ALA A 316 17.15 -0.44 -25.18
CA ALA A 316 17.73 0.79 -24.61
C ALA A 316 18.30 1.77 -25.66
N PHE A 317 18.79 1.27 -26.80
CA PHE A 317 19.21 2.10 -27.94
C PHE A 317 18.09 3.01 -28.44
N TRP A 318 16.84 2.51 -28.48
CA TRP A 318 15.68 3.26 -29.00
C TRP A 318 14.98 4.13 -27.95
N THR A 319 15.27 3.93 -26.66
CA THR A 319 14.66 4.70 -25.56
C THR A 319 14.78 6.22 -25.69
N PRO A 320 15.96 6.84 -25.95
CA PRO A 320 16.06 8.29 -26.06
C PRO A 320 15.22 8.86 -27.21
N TYR A 321 15.24 8.22 -28.39
CA TYR A 321 14.43 8.62 -29.54
C TYR A 321 12.93 8.54 -29.25
N ARG A 322 12.47 7.50 -28.54
CA ARG A 322 11.07 7.36 -28.11
C ARG A 322 10.66 8.43 -27.10
N LYS A 323 11.54 8.80 -26.18
CA LYS A 323 11.29 9.92 -25.24
C LYS A 323 11.18 11.25 -25.98
N PHE A 324 12.03 11.47 -26.99
CA PHE A 324 11.99 12.67 -27.82
C PHE A 324 10.72 12.73 -28.69
N ALA A 325 10.31 11.61 -29.29
CA ALA A 325 9.05 11.51 -30.03
C ALA A 325 7.82 11.82 -29.15
N LYS A 326 7.75 11.23 -27.95
CA LYS A 326 6.70 11.56 -26.96
C LYS A 326 6.74 13.03 -26.53
N PHE A 327 7.92 13.62 -26.39
CA PHE A 327 8.03 15.05 -26.08
C PHE A 327 7.48 15.91 -27.22
N ILE A 328 7.77 15.59 -28.49
CA ILE A 328 7.17 16.26 -29.65
C ILE A 328 5.65 16.09 -29.65
N GLU A 329 5.15 14.87 -29.42
CA GLU A 329 3.72 14.56 -29.31
C GLU A 329 3.04 15.45 -28.26
N THR A 330 3.55 15.49 -27.03
CA THR A 330 3.02 16.36 -25.96
C THR A 330 3.14 17.86 -26.28
N GLN A 331 4.17 18.31 -27.02
CA GLN A 331 4.27 19.69 -27.49
C GLN A 331 3.23 20.00 -28.59
N VAL A 332 2.95 19.06 -29.50
CA VAL A 332 1.90 19.20 -30.52
C VAL A 332 0.51 19.17 -29.88
N GLU A 333 0.26 18.25 -28.93
CA GLU A 333 -0.99 18.17 -28.16
C GLU A 333 -1.24 19.46 -27.36
N SER A 334 -0.24 19.95 -26.63
CA SER A 334 -0.38 21.20 -25.86
C SER A 334 -0.52 22.43 -26.75
N PHE A 335 0.10 22.46 -27.94
CA PHE A 335 -0.13 23.51 -28.94
C PHE A 335 -1.52 23.44 -29.59
N ALA A 336 -2.01 22.22 -29.86
CA ALA A 336 -3.37 21.99 -30.36
C ALA A 336 -4.41 22.44 -29.32
N ALA A 337 -4.29 21.99 -28.07
CA ALA A 337 -5.14 22.41 -26.96
C ALA A 337 -5.05 23.93 -26.68
N ALA A 338 -3.89 24.55 -26.87
CA ALA A 338 -3.74 26.00 -26.78
C ALA A 338 -4.36 26.77 -27.96
N ARG A 339 -4.46 26.15 -29.15
CA ARG A 339 -5.20 26.70 -30.29
C ARG A 339 -6.70 26.49 -30.16
N GLU A 340 -7.15 25.33 -29.68
CA GLU A 340 -8.56 25.06 -29.39
C GLU A 340 -9.09 26.02 -28.33
N LYS A 341 -8.36 26.23 -27.22
CA LYS A 341 -8.74 27.25 -26.22
C LYS A 341 -8.85 28.67 -26.80
N LYS A 342 -7.96 29.06 -27.73
CA LYS A 342 -8.06 30.35 -28.42
C LYS A 342 -9.18 30.41 -29.46
N ALA A 343 -9.54 29.28 -30.07
CA ALA A 343 -10.70 29.15 -30.94
C ALA A 343 -11.99 29.29 -30.12
N ASP A 344 -12.09 28.63 -28.97
CA ASP A 344 -13.22 28.74 -28.04
C ASP A 344 -13.35 30.16 -27.48
N GLU A 345 -12.24 30.83 -27.10
CA GLU A 345 -12.25 32.24 -26.68
C GLU A 345 -12.72 33.19 -27.80
N THR A 346 -12.40 32.91 -29.08
CA THR A 346 -12.83 33.73 -30.21
C THR A 346 -14.25 33.40 -30.70
N LEU A 347 -14.73 32.17 -30.50
CA LEU A 347 -16.13 31.78 -30.69
C LEU A 347 -17.03 32.36 -29.59
N ALA A 348 -16.60 32.32 -28.33
CA ALA A 348 -17.25 33.03 -27.22
C ALA A 348 -17.26 34.56 -27.45
N GLY A 349 -16.22 35.10 -28.07
CA GLY A 349 -16.12 36.52 -28.45
C GLY A 349 -16.92 36.94 -29.69
N SER A 350 -17.51 36.01 -30.47
CA SER A 350 -18.23 36.30 -31.71
C SER A 350 -19.74 36.00 -31.68
N ALA A 351 -20.25 35.50 -30.54
CA ALA A 351 -21.69 35.26 -30.33
C ALA A 351 -22.53 36.53 -30.00
N ALA A 352 -21.94 37.74 -30.02
CA ALA A 352 -22.64 38.99 -29.71
C ALA A 352 -22.22 40.15 -30.64
N ALA A 353 -22.82 40.21 -31.83
CA ALA A 353 -22.69 41.35 -32.74
C ALA A 353 -23.99 41.65 -33.50
N VAL A 354 -24.86 42.47 -32.90
CA VAL A 354 -25.89 43.27 -33.58
C VAL A 354 -25.58 44.73 -33.25
N PRO A 355 -25.55 45.67 -34.23
CA PRO A 355 -24.80 46.92 -34.06
C PRO A 355 -25.60 48.05 -33.41
N ALA A 356 -24.97 48.75 -32.47
CA ALA A 356 -25.31 50.13 -32.07
C ALA A 356 -24.05 50.85 -31.56
N ALA A 357 -23.89 52.13 -31.89
CA ALA A 357 -22.65 52.88 -31.66
C ALA A 357 -22.70 53.78 -30.42
N VAL A 358 -21.70 53.70 -29.53
CA VAL A 358 -21.31 54.76 -28.56
C VAL A 358 -19.77 54.78 -28.38
N LYS A 359 -19.24 55.95 -28.00
CA LYS A 359 -17.82 56.34 -27.84
C LYS A 359 -17.09 55.69 -26.62
N PRO A 360 -15.75 55.87 -26.48
CA PRO A 360 -14.88 54.88 -25.82
C PRO A 360 -14.74 55.01 -24.29
N GLY A 361 -14.43 53.87 -23.66
CA GLY A 361 -14.00 53.74 -22.26
C GLY A 361 -12.93 52.66 -22.11
N ALA A 362 -12.04 52.79 -21.13
CA ALA A 362 -10.76 52.07 -21.08
C ALA A 362 -10.87 50.55 -20.85
N LYS A 363 -10.05 49.76 -21.55
CA LYS A 363 -9.68 48.40 -21.14
C LYS A 363 -8.59 48.47 -20.06
N PRO A 364 -8.54 47.53 -19.09
CA PRO A 364 -7.34 47.36 -18.28
C PRO A 364 -6.17 47.00 -19.21
N ALA A 365 -4.97 47.50 -18.87
CA ALA A 365 -3.80 47.31 -19.71
C ALA A 365 -3.47 45.82 -19.86
N PHE A 366 -3.60 45.31 -21.09
CA PHE A 366 -2.91 44.09 -21.50
C PHE A 366 -1.42 44.43 -21.42
N ASP A 367 -0.70 43.87 -20.45
CA ASP A 367 0.70 44.23 -20.19
C ASP A 367 1.62 43.63 -21.27
N VAL A 368 1.62 44.32 -22.43
CA VAL A 368 2.43 43.97 -23.59
C VAL A 368 3.91 43.95 -23.22
N ALA A 369 4.39 44.71 -22.22
CA ALA A 369 5.79 44.65 -21.82
C ALA A 369 6.12 43.31 -21.11
N LYS A 370 5.27 42.85 -20.19
CA LYS A 370 5.47 41.58 -19.48
C LYS A 370 5.29 40.36 -20.39
N PHE A 371 4.34 40.40 -21.32
CA PHE A 371 4.20 39.35 -22.33
C PHE A 371 5.25 39.43 -23.44
N ALA A 372 5.62 40.61 -23.93
CA ALA A 372 6.69 40.76 -24.92
C ALA A 372 8.05 40.40 -24.32
N GLY A 373 8.30 40.61 -23.02
CA GLY A 373 9.49 40.08 -22.36
C GLY A 373 9.59 38.55 -22.46
N ILE A 374 8.47 37.84 -22.24
CA ILE A 374 8.40 36.37 -22.34
C ILE A 374 8.43 35.90 -23.81
N PHE A 375 7.69 36.54 -24.71
CA PHE A 375 7.68 36.20 -26.13
C PHE A 375 8.97 36.61 -26.86
N ALA A 376 9.66 37.67 -26.43
CA ALA A 376 10.98 38.02 -26.92
C ALA A 376 12.06 37.11 -26.31
N ALA A 377 11.95 36.69 -25.04
CA ALA A 377 12.85 35.67 -24.49
C ALA A 377 12.70 34.32 -25.22
N ILE A 378 11.46 33.87 -25.47
CA ILE A 378 11.17 32.65 -26.25
C ILE A 378 11.57 32.84 -27.72
N GLY A 379 11.28 34.00 -28.33
CA GLY A 379 11.63 34.30 -29.72
C GLY A 379 13.12 34.46 -29.95
N LEU A 380 13.86 35.05 -29.00
CA LEU A 380 15.32 35.15 -29.01
C LEU A 380 15.96 33.78 -28.72
N ALA A 381 15.39 32.97 -27.83
CA ALA A 381 15.86 31.61 -27.60
C ALA A 381 15.65 30.71 -28.84
N LEU A 382 14.47 30.76 -29.46
CA LEU A 382 14.19 30.07 -30.72
C LEU A 382 15.02 30.63 -31.89
N GLY A 383 15.25 31.94 -31.92
CA GLY A 383 16.11 32.59 -32.91
C GLY A 383 17.58 32.21 -32.74
N ALA A 384 18.09 32.12 -31.52
CA ALA A 384 19.44 31.65 -31.21
C ALA A 384 19.61 30.15 -31.49
N ILE A 385 18.59 29.33 -31.18
CA ILE A 385 18.54 27.91 -31.57
C ILE A 385 18.53 27.78 -33.11
N GLY A 386 17.75 28.62 -33.80
CA GLY A 386 17.70 28.67 -35.26
C GLY A 386 19.03 29.11 -35.89
N ALA A 387 19.69 30.13 -35.33
CA ALA A 387 21.02 30.56 -35.74
C ALA A 387 22.06 29.46 -35.51
N ALA A 388 22.10 28.85 -34.32
CA ALA A 388 22.99 27.73 -34.01
C ALA A 388 22.75 26.51 -34.92
N LEU A 389 21.48 26.16 -35.19
CA LEU A 389 21.12 25.12 -36.14
C LEU A 389 21.55 25.48 -37.57
N SER A 390 21.41 26.73 -38.00
CA SER A 390 21.83 27.17 -39.33
C SER A 390 23.35 27.07 -39.50
N VAL A 391 24.13 27.52 -38.51
CA VAL A 391 25.60 27.41 -38.50
C VAL A 391 26.04 25.95 -38.47
N ALA A 392 25.40 25.12 -37.64
CA ALA A 392 25.67 23.68 -37.59
C ALA A 392 25.32 22.98 -38.91
N LEU A 393 24.22 23.39 -39.58
CA LEU A 393 23.82 22.82 -40.86
C LEU A 393 24.75 23.25 -42.00
N THR A 394 25.20 24.51 -42.04
CA THR A 394 26.22 24.95 -43.00
C THR A 394 27.56 24.26 -42.78
N GLY A 395 27.98 24.11 -41.52
CA GLY A 395 29.19 23.37 -41.16
C GLY A 395 29.09 21.90 -41.53
N PHE A 396 27.91 21.28 -41.35
CA PHE A 396 27.65 19.90 -41.76
C PHE A 396 27.69 19.74 -43.29
N LEU A 397 27.08 20.65 -44.05
CA LEU A 397 27.06 20.61 -45.52
C LEU A 397 28.42 20.95 -46.17
N SER A 398 29.34 21.60 -45.44
CA SER A 398 30.72 21.82 -45.90
C SER A 398 31.65 20.61 -45.75
N LEU A 399 31.19 19.52 -45.12
CA LEU A 399 31.97 18.30 -44.93
C LEU A 399 31.90 17.37 -46.15
N ALA A 400 32.95 16.57 -46.35
CA ALA A 400 32.93 15.52 -47.37
C ALA A 400 31.82 14.49 -47.09
N PRO A 401 31.24 13.82 -48.11
CA PRO A 401 30.11 12.90 -47.92
C PRO A 401 30.34 11.78 -46.90
N TRP A 402 31.58 11.29 -46.76
CA TRP A 402 31.95 10.29 -45.75
C TRP A 402 32.01 10.89 -44.32
N GLN A 403 32.45 12.14 -44.18
CA GLN A 403 32.46 12.85 -42.89
C GLN A 403 31.04 13.15 -42.42
N MET A 404 30.15 13.57 -43.32
CA MET A 404 28.72 13.71 -43.00
C MET A 404 28.12 12.41 -42.44
N ALA A 405 28.42 11.27 -43.07
CA ALA A 405 27.97 9.96 -42.58
C ALA A 405 28.54 9.62 -41.19
N LEU A 406 29.83 9.88 -40.95
CA LEU A 406 30.46 9.68 -39.64
C LEU A 406 29.89 10.60 -38.55
N VAL A 407 29.59 11.85 -38.86
CA VAL A 407 28.97 12.79 -37.91
C VAL A 407 27.55 12.33 -37.54
N VAL A 408 26.76 11.86 -38.51
CA VAL A 408 25.42 11.28 -38.22
C VAL A 408 25.53 10.04 -37.33
N VAL A 409 26.45 9.11 -37.64
CA VAL A 409 26.70 7.93 -36.79
C VAL A 409 27.20 8.33 -35.40
N GLY A 410 28.07 9.33 -35.31
CA GLY A 410 28.60 9.87 -34.06
C GLY A 410 27.51 10.49 -33.17
N ILE A 411 26.59 11.26 -33.74
CA ILE A 411 25.43 11.82 -33.03
C ILE A 411 24.50 10.69 -32.55
N ILE A 412 24.20 9.71 -33.41
CA ILE A 412 23.37 8.56 -33.05
C ILE A 412 24.00 7.77 -31.89
N ALA A 413 25.32 7.56 -31.94
CA ALA A 413 26.08 6.92 -30.88
C ALA A 413 26.09 7.76 -29.58
N LEU A 414 26.34 9.07 -29.66
CA LEU A 414 26.37 9.97 -28.50
C LEU A 414 25.04 9.98 -27.73
N ILE A 415 23.91 9.97 -28.46
CA ILE A 415 22.56 9.93 -27.87
C ILE A 415 22.22 8.55 -27.28
N SER A 416 22.60 7.46 -27.95
CA SER A 416 22.18 6.10 -27.56
C SER A 416 23.14 5.38 -26.60
N ALA A 417 24.46 5.64 -26.68
CA ALA A 417 25.47 4.94 -25.90
C ALA A 417 25.30 5.10 -24.37
N PRO A 418 24.98 6.29 -23.81
CA PRO A 418 24.70 6.42 -22.38
C PRO A 418 23.52 5.54 -21.93
N SER A 419 22.45 5.48 -22.74
CA SER A 419 21.29 4.65 -22.47
C SER A 419 21.62 3.16 -22.53
N MET A 420 22.42 2.74 -23.52
CA MET A 420 22.90 1.35 -23.65
C MET A 420 23.84 0.95 -22.50
N LEU A 421 24.75 1.85 -22.07
CA LEU A 421 25.68 1.60 -20.98
C LEU A 421 24.95 1.45 -19.65
N LEU A 422 24.01 2.36 -19.34
CA LEU A 422 23.14 2.27 -18.16
C LEU A 422 22.33 0.97 -18.17
N ALA A 423 21.77 0.59 -19.32
CA ALA A 423 21.05 -0.68 -19.46
C ALA A 423 21.97 -1.90 -19.26
N ALA A 424 23.17 -1.91 -19.85
CA ALA A 424 24.14 -2.98 -19.66
C ALA A 424 24.58 -3.12 -18.19
N MET A 425 24.79 -2.00 -17.49
CA MET A 425 25.08 -2.01 -16.05
C MET A 425 23.91 -2.55 -15.22
N LYS A 426 22.68 -2.06 -15.46
CA LYS A 426 21.48 -2.56 -14.77
C LYS A 426 21.27 -4.06 -15.00
N LEU A 427 21.36 -4.51 -16.26
CA LEU A 427 21.19 -5.92 -16.64
C LEU A 427 22.24 -6.85 -16.03
N ARG A 428 23.48 -6.37 -15.82
CA ARG A 428 24.56 -7.10 -15.10
C ARG A 428 24.39 -7.09 -13.57
N ARG A 429 23.66 -6.11 -13.03
CA ARG A 429 23.37 -5.94 -11.59
C ARG A 429 21.99 -6.48 -11.19
N ARG A 430 21.29 -7.22 -12.05
CA ARG A 430 20.00 -7.83 -11.71
C ARG A 430 20.14 -8.88 -10.62
N SER A 431 19.27 -8.83 -9.62
CA SER A 431 19.28 -9.75 -8.49
C SER A 431 17.87 -10.19 -8.07
N LEU A 432 17.75 -11.43 -7.59
CA LEU A 432 16.50 -11.97 -7.05
C LEU A 432 16.26 -11.56 -5.59
N GLY A 433 17.33 -11.28 -4.83
CA GLY A 433 17.27 -10.94 -3.40
C GLY A 433 16.19 -9.90 -3.05
N PRO A 434 16.22 -8.67 -3.60
CA PRO A 434 15.22 -7.63 -3.32
C PRO A 434 13.78 -7.98 -3.73
N ILE A 435 13.58 -8.97 -4.60
CA ILE A 435 12.24 -9.44 -5.00
C ILE A 435 11.68 -10.37 -3.92
N LEU A 436 12.51 -11.22 -3.31
CA LEU A 436 12.11 -12.15 -2.26
C LEU A 436 12.12 -11.51 -0.87
N GLU A 437 13.05 -10.58 -0.59
CA GLU A 437 13.05 -9.73 0.62
C GLU A 437 11.75 -8.93 0.75
N ALA A 438 11.25 -8.41 -0.37
CA ALA A 438 9.97 -7.73 -0.44
C ALA A 438 8.75 -8.65 -0.14
N GLY A 439 8.94 -9.97 -0.26
CA GLY A 439 8.01 -11.01 0.16
C GLY A 439 8.32 -11.60 1.54
N GLY A 440 9.20 -10.98 2.34
CA GLY A 440 9.54 -11.40 3.71
C GLY A 440 10.69 -12.40 3.85
N TRP A 441 11.44 -12.70 2.78
CA TRP A 441 12.56 -13.65 2.84
C TRP A 441 13.87 -12.95 3.23
N ALA A 442 14.53 -13.38 4.31
CA ALA A 442 15.83 -12.84 4.73
C ALA A 442 16.98 -13.46 3.92
N ILE A 443 17.41 -12.81 2.81
CA ILE A 443 18.43 -13.35 1.89
C ILE A 443 19.72 -12.55 1.98
N ASN A 444 20.72 -13.10 2.67
CA ASN A 444 22.04 -12.46 2.80
C ASN A 444 22.91 -12.54 1.52
N GLY A 445 22.46 -13.26 0.48
CA GLY A 445 23.22 -13.53 -0.74
C GLY A 445 22.79 -12.68 -1.95
N ASN A 446 23.74 -12.17 -2.72
CA ASN A 446 23.44 -11.50 -4.00
C ASN A 446 23.14 -12.55 -5.10
N VAL A 447 21.90 -13.05 -5.13
CA VAL A 447 21.40 -14.03 -6.10
C VAL A 447 21.24 -13.36 -7.47
N LYS A 448 22.28 -13.38 -8.31
CA LYS A 448 22.33 -12.65 -9.58
C LYS A 448 21.52 -13.31 -10.70
N ILE A 449 20.73 -12.51 -11.42
CA ILE A 449 19.99 -12.95 -12.61
C ILE A 449 20.74 -12.47 -13.87
N GLY A 450 21.62 -13.32 -14.39
CA GLY A 450 22.36 -13.06 -15.63
C GLY A 450 21.43 -12.92 -16.86
N ILE A 451 21.93 -12.32 -17.94
CA ILE A 451 21.18 -12.17 -19.21
C ILE A 451 20.66 -13.51 -19.77
N PRO A 452 21.46 -14.59 -19.90
CA PRO A 452 20.94 -15.87 -20.42
C PRO A 452 19.87 -16.48 -19.50
N LEU A 453 20.03 -16.35 -18.17
CA LEU A 453 19.07 -16.85 -17.20
C LEU A 453 17.75 -16.07 -17.25
N ALA A 454 17.80 -14.74 -17.32
CA ALA A 454 16.59 -13.91 -17.48
C ALA A 454 15.83 -14.27 -18.76
N LYS A 455 16.55 -14.45 -19.87
CA LYS A 455 15.97 -14.90 -21.14
C LYS A 455 15.35 -16.30 -21.03
N ALA A 456 15.97 -17.21 -20.28
CA ALA A 456 15.41 -18.54 -20.01
C ALA A 456 14.16 -18.54 -19.11
N PHE A 457 13.81 -17.40 -18.48
CA PHE A 457 12.55 -17.21 -17.75
C PHE A 457 11.44 -16.54 -18.57
N THR A 458 11.72 -16.11 -19.81
CA THR A 458 10.74 -15.47 -20.71
C THR A 458 10.79 -16.10 -22.09
N ASP A 459 9.92 -17.08 -22.32
CA ASP A 459 9.82 -17.73 -23.63
C ASP A 459 9.01 -16.84 -24.60
N MET A 460 9.67 -16.44 -25.69
CA MET A 460 9.09 -15.70 -26.82
C MET A 460 8.42 -16.67 -27.81
N PRO A 461 7.38 -16.25 -28.54
CA PRO A 461 6.68 -17.12 -29.49
C PRO A 461 7.59 -17.42 -30.69
N LYS A 462 7.93 -18.69 -30.88
CA LYS A 462 8.69 -19.17 -32.04
C LYS A 462 7.71 -19.78 -33.03
N LYS A 463 7.83 -19.42 -34.32
CA LYS A 463 7.12 -20.12 -35.40
C LYS A 463 7.54 -21.60 -35.37
N PRO A 464 6.59 -22.56 -35.45
CA PRO A 464 6.93 -23.97 -35.46
C PRO A 464 7.80 -24.31 -36.69
N ALA A 465 8.72 -25.27 -36.53
CA ALA A 465 9.66 -25.65 -37.58
C ALA A 465 8.91 -26.10 -38.84
N GLY A 466 9.34 -25.62 -40.01
CA GLY A 466 8.68 -25.91 -41.29
C GLY A 466 7.44 -25.05 -41.62
N SER A 467 6.91 -24.26 -40.68
CA SER A 467 5.77 -23.38 -40.97
C SER A 467 6.15 -22.26 -41.95
N ARG A 468 5.35 -22.10 -43.00
CA ARG A 468 5.42 -20.99 -43.96
C ARG A 468 4.28 -20.04 -43.66
N THR A 469 4.56 -18.75 -43.50
CA THR A 469 3.50 -17.73 -43.49
C THR A 469 2.94 -17.58 -44.90
N SER A 470 1.63 -17.73 -45.06
CA SER A 470 0.94 -17.35 -46.30
C SER A 470 1.18 -15.87 -46.58
N GLY A 471 1.78 -15.55 -47.73
CA GLY A 471 1.98 -14.17 -48.19
C GLY A 471 0.71 -13.49 -48.72
N ILE A 472 -0.47 -14.00 -48.33
CA ILE A 472 -1.79 -13.51 -48.70
C ILE A 472 -2.43 -12.99 -47.43
N ASP A 473 -2.10 -11.77 -47.07
CA ASP A 473 -2.79 -10.98 -46.06
C ASP A 473 -3.37 -9.74 -46.78
N PRO A 474 -4.71 -9.65 -46.94
CA PRO A 474 -5.36 -8.56 -47.68
C PRO A 474 -5.13 -7.17 -47.07
N TYR A 475 -4.76 -7.12 -45.79
CA TYR A 475 -4.53 -5.89 -45.03
C TYR A 475 -3.07 -5.74 -44.60
N GLN A 476 -2.15 -6.49 -45.24
CA GLN A 476 -0.73 -6.37 -44.94
C GLN A 476 -0.25 -4.97 -45.31
N GLU A 477 -0.08 -4.11 -44.31
CA GLU A 477 0.69 -2.88 -44.49
C GLU A 477 2.02 -3.26 -45.12
N LYS A 478 2.35 -2.62 -46.24
CA LYS A 478 3.63 -2.83 -46.94
C LYS A 478 4.74 -2.36 -46.00
N SER A 479 5.20 -3.28 -45.15
CA SER A 479 6.16 -2.98 -44.10
C SER A 479 7.33 -2.23 -44.72
N PHE A 480 7.59 -1.03 -44.19
CA PHE A 480 8.76 -0.27 -44.59
C PHE A 480 9.96 -1.22 -44.50
N PRO A 481 10.78 -1.38 -45.55
CA PRO A 481 11.63 -2.55 -45.66
C PRO A 481 12.89 -2.39 -44.81
N THR A 482 12.73 -2.28 -43.48
CA THR A 482 13.75 -1.90 -42.50
C THR A 482 14.95 -2.84 -42.55
N GLY A 483 14.74 -4.13 -42.83
CA GLY A 483 15.84 -5.07 -43.08
C GLY A 483 16.66 -4.74 -44.33
N LYS A 484 16.00 -4.34 -45.44
CA LYS A 484 16.67 -3.92 -46.67
C LYS A 484 17.27 -2.51 -46.54
N MET A 485 16.66 -1.61 -45.76
CA MET A 485 17.19 -0.27 -45.46
C MET A 485 18.39 -0.33 -44.52
N ILE A 486 18.38 -1.22 -43.52
CA ILE A 486 19.56 -1.48 -42.66
C ILE A 486 20.65 -2.16 -43.48
N ALA A 487 20.31 -3.15 -44.31
CA ALA A 487 21.29 -3.76 -45.22
C ALA A 487 21.86 -2.74 -46.22
N ALA A 488 21.03 -1.88 -46.81
CA ALA A 488 21.47 -0.80 -47.68
C ALA A 488 22.30 0.24 -46.93
N ALA A 489 21.95 0.61 -45.69
CA ALA A 489 22.76 1.50 -44.86
C ALA A 489 24.13 0.87 -44.51
N VAL A 490 24.17 -0.44 -44.21
CA VAL A 490 25.43 -1.18 -43.97
C VAL A 490 26.25 -1.29 -45.25
N VAL A 491 25.63 -1.53 -46.41
CA VAL A 491 26.29 -1.57 -47.72
C VAL A 491 26.77 -0.18 -48.14
N VAL A 492 26.03 0.88 -47.86
CA VAL A 492 26.43 2.27 -48.10
C VAL A 492 27.58 2.66 -47.16
N VAL A 493 27.53 2.30 -45.88
CA VAL A 493 28.65 2.51 -44.94
C VAL A 493 29.89 1.69 -45.36
N ALA A 494 29.71 0.46 -45.85
CA ALA A 494 30.81 -0.35 -46.37
C ALA A 494 31.39 0.21 -47.68
N LEU A 495 30.55 0.68 -48.62
CA LEU A 495 30.98 1.37 -49.84
C LEU A 495 31.68 2.69 -49.52
N LEU A 496 31.16 3.48 -48.58
CA LEU A 496 31.81 4.71 -48.12
C LEU A 496 33.13 4.42 -47.40
N ALA A 497 33.24 3.31 -46.65
CA ALA A 497 34.50 2.87 -46.05
C ALA A 497 35.51 2.40 -47.11
N VAL A 498 35.07 1.70 -48.17
CA VAL A 498 35.90 1.30 -49.31
C VAL A 498 36.34 2.52 -50.12
N VAL A 499 35.45 3.49 -50.37
CA VAL A 499 35.79 4.76 -51.03
C VAL A 499 36.72 5.61 -50.16
N ALA A 500 36.54 5.64 -48.84
CA ALA A 500 37.46 6.30 -47.93
C ALA A 500 38.84 5.62 -47.90
N LEU A 501 38.90 4.28 -47.90
CA LEU A 501 40.16 3.54 -48.07
C LEU A 501 40.80 3.85 -49.42
N TRP A 502 40.02 3.88 -50.50
CA TRP A 502 40.50 4.15 -51.84
C TRP A 502 41.04 5.58 -51.97
N SER A 503 40.33 6.59 -51.46
CA SER A 503 40.81 7.98 -51.39
C SER A 503 42.03 8.16 -50.47
N PHE A 504 42.15 7.38 -49.40
CA PHE A 504 43.33 7.38 -48.54
C PHE A 504 44.54 6.71 -49.21
N CYS A 505 44.32 5.66 -50.03
CA CYS A 505 45.36 5.04 -50.84
C CYS A 505 45.71 5.85 -52.10
N SER A 506 44.78 6.60 -52.69
CA SER A 506 45.00 7.44 -53.88
C SER A 506 45.51 8.85 -53.53
N GLY A 507 45.49 9.25 -52.26
CA GLY A 507 46.13 10.47 -51.76
C GLY A 507 47.63 10.30 -51.44
N GLY A 508 48.23 9.15 -51.80
CA GLY A 508 49.58 8.78 -51.40
C GLY A 508 50.74 9.47 -52.12
N GLU A 509 50.49 10.41 -53.06
CA GLU A 509 51.55 11.03 -53.88
C GLU A 509 51.98 12.45 -53.41
N GLU A 510 51.29 13.09 -52.46
CA GLU A 510 51.69 14.41 -51.91
C GLU A 510 52.31 14.31 -50.49
N CYS A 511 53.27 13.39 -50.30
CA CYS A 511 54.00 13.26 -49.03
C CYS A 511 55.52 13.00 -49.18
N VAL A 512 56.16 13.40 -50.29
CA VAL A 512 57.63 13.38 -50.41
C VAL A 512 58.18 14.59 -51.21
N SER A 513 58.36 15.74 -50.56
CA SER A 513 59.45 16.70 -50.87
C SER A 513 59.49 17.92 -49.94
N ALA A 514 60.06 17.82 -48.74
CA ALA A 514 60.60 18.97 -48.00
C ALA A 514 61.44 18.55 -46.78
N ALA A 515 62.74 18.30 -46.97
CA ALA A 515 63.79 18.42 -45.95
C ALA A 515 65.19 18.24 -46.61
N PRO A 516 66.26 18.88 -46.11
CA PRO A 516 66.34 20.11 -45.34
C PRO A 516 67.32 21.15 -45.94
N GLU A 517 67.25 22.41 -45.52
CA GLU A 517 68.42 23.30 -45.54
C GLU A 517 68.40 24.19 -44.27
N SER A 518 69.58 24.56 -43.78
CA SER A 518 69.79 24.97 -42.37
C SER A 518 70.76 26.16 -42.23
N ALA A 519 70.54 26.98 -41.18
CA ALA A 519 71.36 28.16 -40.78
C ALA A 519 71.31 29.36 -41.76
N GLU A 520 71.50 30.64 -41.42
CA GLU A 520 71.59 31.44 -40.16
C GLU A 520 71.49 32.96 -40.57
N ALA A 521 71.32 33.99 -39.74
CA ALA A 521 70.96 34.19 -38.32
C ALA A 521 70.52 35.67 -38.10
N ALA A 522 69.55 35.96 -37.23
CA ALA A 522 69.37 37.31 -36.64
C ALA A 522 68.41 37.36 -35.43
N VAL A 523 68.96 37.73 -34.27
CA VAL A 523 68.34 38.12 -32.98
C VAL A 523 69.28 39.22 -32.42
N PRO A 524 68.90 40.24 -31.60
CA PRO A 524 67.60 40.52 -30.93
C PRO A 524 67.07 41.96 -31.12
N ALA A 525 65.89 42.23 -30.53
CA ALA A 525 65.69 43.38 -29.63
C ALA A 525 64.65 43.00 -28.56
N ALA A 526 64.81 43.50 -27.33
CA ALA A 526 64.01 43.09 -26.17
C ALA A 526 63.06 44.21 -25.70
N GLU A 527 61.97 43.85 -25.02
CA GLU A 527 61.71 44.31 -23.64
C GLU A 527 60.63 43.45 -22.95
N ALA A 528 60.50 43.59 -21.63
CA ALA A 528 60.03 42.52 -20.73
C ALA A 528 58.94 42.97 -19.73
N SER A 529 58.64 42.09 -18.76
CA SER A 529 57.78 42.28 -17.55
C SER A 529 56.30 41.92 -17.72
N ALA A 530 55.65 41.15 -16.82
CA ALA A 530 56.13 40.26 -15.74
C ALA A 530 55.04 39.23 -15.36
N ALA A 531 55.44 38.17 -14.65
CA ALA A 531 54.61 37.11 -14.04
C ALA A 531 54.06 37.56 -12.65
N PRO A 532 53.43 36.72 -11.78
CA PRO A 532 53.10 35.28 -11.85
C PRO A 532 51.56 35.04 -11.62
N GLU A 533 50.99 33.89 -11.23
CA GLU A 533 51.48 32.71 -10.50
C GLU A 533 50.52 31.51 -10.64
N THR A 534 50.98 30.29 -10.34
CA THR A 534 50.19 29.05 -10.42
C THR A 534 50.34 28.16 -9.19
N VAL A 535 49.21 27.69 -8.65
CA VAL A 535 49.03 26.40 -7.93
C VAL A 535 49.62 26.35 -6.49
N PRO A 536 48.86 25.80 -5.52
CA PRO A 536 49.18 24.46 -5.03
C PRO A 536 48.02 23.47 -5.12
N ALA A 537 48.36 22.19 -4.96
CA ALA A 537 47.41 21.08 -4.90
C ALA A 537 47.41 20.43 -3.51
N ALA A 538 46.39 19.58 -3.32
CA ALA A 538 46.37 18.41 -2.43
C ALA A 538 46.17 18.57 -0.91
N ASP A 539 45.45 17.56 -0.41
CA ASP A 539 45.44 16.95 0.92
C ASP A 539 45.04 17.74 2.18
N GLY A 540 44.07 17.15 2.89
CA GLY A 540 44.42 16.62 4.22
C GLY A 540 43.69 17.16 5.46
N ASN A 541 42.70 16.36 5.88
CA ASN A 541 42.49 15.97 7.29
C ASN A 541 41.73 16.90 8.29
N ALA A 542 40.71 16.28 8.90
CA ALA A 542 40.18 16.44 10.26
C ALA A 542 40.11 17.82 10.96
N ALA A 543 38.88 18.30 11.15
CA ALA A 543 38.32 18.60 12.48
C ALA A 543 36.81 18.29 12.48
#